data_AF-A0A7C7WVM4-F1
#
_entry.id   AF-A0A7C7WVM4-F1
#
_cell.length_a   1.000
_cell.length_b   1.000
_cell.length_c   1.000
_cell.angle_alpha   90.00
_cell.angle_beta   90.00
_cell.angle_gamma   90.00
#
_symmetry.space_group_name_H-M   'P 1'
#
loop_
_entity.id
_entity.type
_entity.pdbx_description
1 polymer ?
#
loop_
_entity_poly.entity_id
_entity_poly.type
_entity_poly.pdbx_seq_one_letter_code
_entity_poly.pdbx_strand_id
1 'polypeptide(L)'
;MRRSIDDYPFQASDYPPDYEEDELTPISWAVGICDDYADAEPRVMLTFEEVGRAGQGLVGHLSPEIARRLRVAIRDALAEIGQDVGA
;
A
#
# COMPACT_ATOMS: atom_id res chain seq x y z
N MET A 1 -16.99 1.83 -11.17
CA MET A 1 -16.81 2.89 -10.14
C MET A 1 -15.43 2.77 -9.52
N ARG A 2 -14.76 3.88 -9.20
CA ARG A 2 -13.51 3.90 -8.44
C ARG A 2 -13.62 4.86 -7.27
N ARG A 3 -13.11 4.45 -6.11
CA ARG A 3 -13.11 5.26 -4.88
C ARG A 3 -11.77 5.11 -4.16
N SER A 4 -11.16 6.25 -3.80
CA SER A 4 -10.00 6.26 -2.89
C SER A 4 -10.46 6.05 -1.45
N ILE A 5 -9.68 5.26 -0.70
CA ILE A 5 -9.86 5.01 0.73
C ILE A 5 -8.81 5.76 1.53
N ASP A 6 -7.55 5.64 1.13
CA ASP A 6 -6.42 6.35 1.73
C ASP A 6 -5.29 6.53 0.70
N ASP A 7 -4.48 7.56 0.90
CA ASP A 7 -3.35 7.92 0.05
C ASP A 7 -2.30 8.60 0.94
N TYR A 8 -1.10 8.03 0.95
CA TYR A 8 0.01 8.54 1.73
C TYR A 8 1.28 8.64 0.87
N PRO A 9 1.72 9.88 0.54
CA PRO A 9 3.04 10.10 -0.02
C PRO A 9 4.09 10.07 1.10
N PHE A 10 5.01 9.10 1.09
CA PHE A 10 6.10 9.08 2.07
C PHE A 10 6.86 10.41 2.05
N GLN A 11 7.21 10.88 3.23
CA GLN A 11 8.14 11.96 3.46
C GLN A 11 9.51 11.38 3.81
N ALA A 12 10.57 12.16 3.57
CA ALA A 12 11.92 11.74 3.93
C ALA A 12 12.06 11.37 5.43
N SER A 13 11.21 11.95 6.30
CA SER A 13 11.14 11.66 7.73
C SER A 13 10.48 10.34 8.10
N ASP A 14 9.85 9.64 7.16
CA ASP A 14 9.22 8.33 7.42
C ASP A 14 10.21 7.17 7.38
N TYR A 15 11.41 7.42 6.86
CA TYR A 15 12.47 6.44 6.84
C TYR A 15 13.15 6.28 8.20
N PRO A 16 13.76 5.12 8.46
CA PRO A 16 14.61 4.93 9.62
C PRO A 16 15.67 6.05 9.72
N PRO A 17 16.05 6.46 10.94
CA PRO A 17 17.17 7.39 11.09
C PRO A 17 18.43 6.79 10.45
N ASP A 18 19.29 7.67 9.95
CA ASP A 18 20.59 7.33 9.35
C ASP A 18 20.51 6.40 8.13
N TYR A 19 19.38 6.37 7.42
CA TYR A 19 19.32 5.72 6.10
C TYR A 19 20.09 6.56 5.07
N GLU A 20 20.82 5.90 4.18
CA GLU A 20 21.47 6.57 3.05
C GLU A 20 20.46 6.73 1.89
N GLU A 21 20.45 7.90 1.23
CA GLU A 21 19.46 8.23 0.19
C GLU A 21 19.53 7.30 -1.04
N ASP A 22 20.67 6.63 -1.26
CA ASP A 22 20.85 5.66 -2.34
C ASP A 22 20.43 4.23 -1.97
N GLU A 23 20.12 3.96 -0.70
CA GLU A 23 19.67 2.65 -0.23
C GLU A 23 18.15 2.46 -0.37
N LEU A 24 17.37 3.55 -0.23
CA LEU A 24 15.91 3.48 -0.17
C LEU A 24 15.26 4.49 -1.12
N THR A 25 14.28 4.03 -1.90
CA THR A 25 13.49 4.87 -2.80
C THR A 25 12.19 5.31 -2.14
N PRO A 26 11.93 6.62 -1.91
CA PRO A 26 10.69 7.12 -1.33
C PRO A 26 9.48 6.68 -2.15
N ILE A 27 8.53 6.02 -1.50
CA ILE A 27 7.31 5.54 -2.14
C ILE A 27 6.05 6.27 -1.63
N SER A 28 5.17 6.64 -2.54
CA SER A 28 3.77 6.87 -2.22
C SER A 28 3.01 5.55 -2.28
N TRP A 29 2.06 5.35 -1.37
CA TRP A 29 1.11 4.25 -1.47
C TRP A 29 -0.33 4.76 -1.40
N ALA A 30 -1.24 4.08 -2.10
CA ALA A 30 -2.66 4.39 -2.04
C ALA A 30 -3.50 3.11 -2.01
N VAL A 31 -4.59 3.16 -1.26
CA VAL A 31 -5.60 2.11 -1.19
C VAL A 31 -6.91 2.64 -1.76
N GLY A 32 -7.47 1.90 -2.72
CA GLY A 32 -8.74 2.23 -3.35
C GLY A 32 -9.62 1.01 -3.56
N ILE A 33 -10.83 1.24 -4.09
CA ILE A 33 -11.76 0.20 -4.51
C ILE A 33 -12.09 0.42 -5.99
N CYS A 34 -12.10 -0.67 -6.76
CA CYS A 34 -12.57 -0.71 -8.15
C CYS A 34 -13.50 -1.90 -8.35
N ASP A 35 -14.63 -1.70 -9.02
CA ASP A 35 -15.61 -2.74 -9.35
C ASP A 35 -15.84 -2.86 -10.88
N ASP A 36 -14.97 -2.24 -11.67
CA ASP A 36 -15.09 -2.14 -13.12
C ASP A 36 -14.49 -3.36 -13.84
N TYR A 37 -15.02 -4.54 -13.51
CA TYR A 37 -14.58 -5.83 -14.04
C TYR A 37 -15.74 -6.65 -14.59
N ALA A 38 -15.44 -7.53 -15.54
CA ALA A 38 -16.43 -8.38 -16.18
C ALA A 38 -17.06 -9.40 -15.21
N ASP A 39 -16.38 -9.74 -14.12
CA ASP A 39 -16.88 -10.64 -13.06
C ASP A 39 -17.81 -9.93 -12.06
N ALA A 40 -18.00 -8.61 -12.19
CA ALA A 40 -18.78 -7.76 -11.29
C ALA A 40 -18.34 -7.85 -9.82
N GLU A 41 -17.11 -8.28 -9.54
CA GLU A 41 -16.58 -8.36 -8.19
C GLU A 41 -15.70 -7.14 -7.87
N PRO A 42 -15.92 -6.47 -6.73
CA PRO A 42 -15.03 -5.40 -6.29
C PRO A 42 -13.63 -5.94 -5.96
N ARG A 43 -12.62 -5.10 -6.22
CA ARG A 43 -11.21 -5.32 -5.93
C ARG A 43 -10.67 -4.18 -5.09
N VAL A 44 -9.77 -4.52 -4.17
CA VAL A 44 -8.93 -3.54 -3.49
C VAL A 44 -7.80 -3.17 -4.43
N MET A 45 -7.71 -1.89 -4.81
CA MET A 45 -6.57 -1.34 -5.50
C MET A 45 -5.49 -1.00 -4.48
N LEU A 46 -4.29 -1.51 -4.68
CA LEU A 46 -3.10 -1.14 -3.94
C LEU A 46 -2.06 -0.59 -4.91
N THR A 47 -1.78 0.69 -4.79
CA THR A 47 -0.79 1.38 -5.63
C THR A 47 0.47 1.62 -4.82
N PHE A 48 1.63 1.40 -5.45
CA PHE A 48 2.93 1.86 -4.97
C PHE A 48 3.63 2.61 -6.10
N GLU A 49 4.02 3.86 -5.86
CA GLU A 49 4.75 4.69 -6.84
C GLU A 49 5.95 5.36 -6.17
N GLU A 50 7.00 5.67 -6.93
CA GLU A 50 8.09 6.52 -6.44
C GLU A 50 7.57 7.96 -6.28
N VAL A 51 7.90 8.60 -5.15
CA VAL A 51 7.53 9.99 -4.89
C VAL A 51 8.12 10.90 -5.98
N GLY A 52 7.27 11.76 -6.55
CA GLY A 52 7.66 12.64 -7.66
C GLY A 52 7.61 12.00 -9.05
N ARG A 53 7.29 10.69 -9.16
CA ARG A 53 7.12 9.97 -10.43
C ARG A 53 5.72 9.38 -10.59
N ALA A 54 4.70 10.20 -10.40
CA ALA A 54 3.30 9.79 -10.51
C ALA A 54 3.00 9.11 -11.85
N GLY A 55 2.25 8.00 -11.81
CA GLY A 55 1.88 7.19 -12.97
C GLY A 55 2.95 6.21 -13.44
N GLN A 56 4.10 6.10 -12.76
CA GLN A 56 5.16 5.13 -13.09
C GLN A 56 5.21 3.94 -12.12
N GLY A 57 4.32 3.90 -11.13
CA GLY A 57 4.29 2.83 -10.14
C GLY A 57 3.59 1.56 -10.60
N LEU A 58 3.41 0.65 -9.64
CA LEU A 58 2.66 -0.59 -9.81
C LEU A 58 1.30 -0.48 -9.12
N VAL A 59 0.28 -1.02 -9.78
CA VAL A 59 -1.08 -1.08 -9.24
C VAL A 59 -1.53 -2.54 -9.19
N GLY A 60 -1.72 -3.05 -7.98
CA GLY A 60 -2.31 -4.36 -7.72
C GLY A 60 -3.83 -4.25 -7.59
N HIS A 61 -4.56 -5.14 -8.27
CA HIS A 61 -6.02 -5.26 -8.13
C HIS A 61 -6.33 -6.57 -7.41
N LEU A 62 -6.48 -6.49 -6.09
CA LEU A 62 -6.54 -7.65 -5.21
C LEU A 62 -8.00 -8.08 -4.99
N SER A 63 -8.26 -9.38 -5.12
CA SER A 63 -9.52 -9.95 -4.65
C SER A 63 -9.65 -9.75 -3.13
N PRO A 64 -10.87 -9.82 -2.57
CA PRO A 64 -11.06 -9.74 -1.12
C PRO A 64 -10.26 -10.79 -0.34
N GLU A 65 -10.03 -11.97 -0.92
CA GLU A 65 -9.20 -13.01 -0.31
C GLU A 65 -7.73 -12.59 -0.21
N ILE A 66 -7.14 -12.13 -1.31
CA ILE A 66 -5.72 -11.71 -1.36
C ILE A 66 -5.52 -10.48 -0.46
N ALA A 67 -6.44 -9.52 -0.47
CA ALA A 67 -6.37 -8.34 0.38
C ALA A 67 -6.39 -8.70 1.87
N ARG A 68 -7.23 -9.65 2.30
CA ARG A 68 -7.23 -10.14 3.69
C ARG A 68 -5.92 -10.82 4.05
N ARG A 69 -5.35 -11.61 3.13
CA ARG A 69 -4.04 -12.26 3.34
C ARG A 69 -2.94 -11.22 3.53
N LEU A 70 -2.89 -10.17 2.71
CA LEU A 70 -1.92 -9.08 2.85
C LEU A 70 -2.09 -8.34 4.19
N ARG A 71 -3.34 -8.02 4.57
CA ARG A 71 -3.62 -7.39 5.88
C ARG A 71 -3.10 -8.23 7.04
N VAL A 72 -3.29 -9.55 7.01
CA VAL A 72 -2.77 -10.46 8.05
C VAL A 72 -1.24 -10.46 8.05
N ALA A 73 -0.59 -10.53 6.89
CA ALA A 73 0.87 -10.50 6.82
C ALA A 73 1.46 -9.20 7.42
N ILE A 74 0.85 -8.04 7.15
CA ILE A 74 1.26 -6.75 7.73
C ILE A 74 1.03 -6.76 9.25
N ARG A 75 -0.13 -7.23 9.70
CA ARG A 75 -0.47 -7.36 11.13
C ARG A 75 0.56 -8.22 11.87
N ASP A 76 0.91 -9.37 11.30
CA ASP A 76 1.88 -10.30 11.89
C ASP A 76 3.29 -9.68 11.92
N ALA A 77 3.68 -8.94 10.87
CA ALA A 77 4.93 -8.20 10.85
C ALA A 77 4.99 -7.13 11.96
N LEU A 78 3.90 -6.40 12.19
CA LEU A 78 3.80 -5.43 13.30
C LEU A 78 3.96 -6.10 14.67
N ALA A 79 3.30 -7.26 14.86
CA ALA A 79 3.42 -8.03 16.09
C ALA A 79 4.86 -8.49 16.34
N GLU A 80 5.55 -8.97 15.29
CA GLU A 80 6.92 -9.47 15.37
C GLU A 80 7.91 -8.37 15.83
N ILE A 81 7.71 -7.13 15.38
CA ILE A 81 8.53 -5.98 15.79
C ILE A 81 8.02 -5.30 17.09
N GLY A 82 7.09 -5.94 17.81
CA GLY A 82 6.59 -5.50 19.12
C GLY A 82 5.67 -4.27 19.07
N GLN A 83 5.08 -3.95 17.92
CA GLN A 83 4.17 -2.81 17.76
C GLN A 83 2.71 -3.20 18.04
N ASP A 84 1.88 -2.21 18.32
CA ASP A 84 0.43 -2.40 18.34
C ASP A 84 -0.06 -2.76 16.94
N VAL A 85 -0.79 -3.87 16.84
CA VAL A 85 -1.30 -4.39 15.56
C VAL A 85 -2.58 -3.68 15.11
N GLY A 86 -3.17 -2.85 15.97
CA GLY A 86 -4.44 -2.18 15.70
C GLY A 86 -5.62 -3.16 15.64
N ALA A 87 -6.77 -2.66 15.17
CA ALA A 87 -8.03 -3.41 15.07
C ALA A 87 -8.19 -4.17 13.74
#